data_AF-A0A6A6YW38-F1
#
_entry.id   AF-A0A6A6YW38-F1
#
_cell.length_a   1.000
_cell.length_b   1.000
_cell.length_c   1.000
_cell.angle_alpha   90.00
_cell.angle_beta   90.00
_cell.angle_gamma   90.00
#
_symmetry.space_group_name_H-M   'P 1'
#
loop_
_entity.id
_entity.type
_entity.pdbx_description
1 polymer ?
#
loop_
_entity_poly.entity_id
_entity_poly.type
_entity_poly.pdbx_seq_one_letter_code
_entity_poly.pdbx_strand_id
1 'polypeptide(L)'
;MQVSSESQKVAGLDGELFDEISNSTTGGPEKELERVFHPNGSSIFNPLKRLTHADIQHIAGLLQAVSPVWAQCPRLYIVVRVIDHLEIFEDFVAPGVNDLWFPSSRSSLPTNIDAAVRQSILQIQWIVMTKSLELERGESGYHQYFDQDEVYPSRKRSCSVLAPTDRFKKSGVRKDIVTTRGRE
;
A
#
# COMPACT_ATOMS: atom_id res chain seq x y z
N MET A 1 20.90 -67.24 36.88
CA MET A 1 19.84 -67.12 35.86
C MET A 1 20.36 -66.23 34.76
N GLN A 2 20.48 -66.81 33.56
CA GLN A 2 20.81 -66.15 32.30
C GLN A 2 19.60 -65.35 31.78
N VAL A 3 19.85 -64.29 31.01
CA VAL A 3 19.29 -63.97 29.67
C VAL A 3 20.07 -62.75 29.15
N SER A 4 20.91 -62.91 28.11
CA SER A 4 20.57 -62.68 26.68
C SER A 4 20.33 -61.19 26.38
N SER A 5 21.34 -60.45 25.87
CA SER A 5 21.76 -60.33 24.45
C SER A 5 20.95 -59.29 23.67
N GLU A 6 21.60 -58.24 23.16
CA GLU A 6 21.46 -57.84 21.75
C GLU A 6 22.48 -56.79 21.34
N SER A 7 23.24 -57.14 20.30
CA SER A 7 24.05 -56.24 19.50
C SER A 7 23.13 -55.47 18.55
N GLN A 8 23.39 -54.18 18.32
CA GLN A 8 23.16 -53.63 16.98
C GLN A 8 24.16 -52.53 16.62
N LYS A 9 24.88 -52.88 15.56
CA LYS A 9 25.83 -52.11 14.76
C LYS A 9 25.00 -51.37 13.71
N VAL A 10 25.17 -50.05 13.60
CA VAL A 10 24.84 -49.33 12.36
C VAL A 10 26.05 -48.52 11.94
N ALA A 11 26.42 -48.77 10.70
CA ALA A 11 27.49 -48.15 9.95
C ALA A 11 27.08 -46.74 9.49
N GLY A 12 28.07 -46.00 9.03
CA GLY A 12 28.00 -44.56 8.80
C GLY A 12 27.09 -44.10 7.68
N LEU A 13 26.94 -42.78 7.61
CA LEU A 13 26.86 -42.01 6.38
C LEU A 13 27.65 -40.71 6.58
N ASP A 14 28.82 -40.66 5.96
CA ASP A 14 29.26 -39.64 5.01
C ASP A 14 28.61 -38.24 5.11
N GLY A 15 29.47 -37.25 5.36
CA GLY A 15 29.63 -36.08 4.50
C GLY A 15 28.39 -35.35 4.01
N GLU A 16 27.91 -34.41 4.82
CA GLU A 16 27.26 -33.18 4.34
C GLU A 16 27.90 -32.06 5.19
N LEU A 17 29.06 -31.53 4.81
CA LEU A 17 29.15 -30.32 3.98
C LEU A 17 27.84 -29.52 3.99
N PHE A 18 27.47 -29.00 5.16
CA PHE A 18 26.51 -27.89 5.18
C PHE A 18 27.22 -26.71 4.52
N ASP A 19 26.78 -26.47 3.28
CA ASP A 19 27.25 -25.41 2.43
C ASP A 19 27.36 -24.09 3.20
N GLU A 20 28.55 -23.55 3.10
CA GLU A 20 28.89 -22.15 3.23
C GLU A 20 28.11 -21.35 2.17
N ILE A 21 26.78 -21.26 2.34
CA ILE A 21 25.94 -20.38 1.53
C ILE A 21 26.13 -18.97 2.07
N SER A 22 27.18 -18.33 1.57
CA SER A 22 27.17 -16.99 0.99
C SER A 22 26.21 -15.99 1.65
N ASN A 23 26.75 -15.07 2.45
CA ASN A 23 26.09 -13.78 2.68
C ASN A 23 27.08 -12.61 2.55
N SER A 24 27.99 -12.68 1.58
CA SER A 24 28.67 -11.51 1.04
C SER A 24 27.82 -10.88 -0.06
N THR A 25 27.29 -9.69 0.22
CA THR A 25 26.94 -8.67 -0.77
C THR A 25 25.76 -8.97 -1.71
N THR A 26 24.55 -8.65 -1.25
CA THR A 26 23.52 -8.07 -2.14
C THR A 26 22.59 -7.20 -1.30
N GLY A 27 22.33 -5.97 -1.74
CA GLY A 27 21.42 -5.03 -1.07
C GLY A 27 19.98 -5.51 -1.22
N GLY A 28 19.57 -6.43 -0.36
CA GLY A 28 18.18 -6.87 -0.28
C GLY A 28 17.25 -5.76 0.23
N PRO A 29 15.93 -5.90 0.02
CA PRO A 29 14.93 -4.90 0.40
C PRO A 29 14.97 -4.60 1.91
N GLU A 30 15.30 -5.58 2.74
CA GLU A 30 15.46 -5.42 4.19
C GLU A 30 16.65 -4.50 4.55
N LYS A 31 17.82 -4.70 3.93
CA LYS A 31 18.99 -3.83 4.10
C LYS A 31 18.71 -2.42 3.59
N GLU A 32 17.88 -2.28 2.56
CA GLU A 32 17.46 -0.99 2.06
C GLU A 32 16.49 -0.29 3.02
N LEU A 33 15.53 -1.01 3.61
CA LEU A 33 14.69 -0.47 4.70
C LEU A 33 15.53 -0.04 5.89
N GLU A 34 16.52 -0.83 6.30
CA GLU A 34 17.46 -0.44 7.36
C GLU A 34 18.19 0.86 7.03
N ARG A 35 18.72 1.01 5.81
CA ARG A 35 19.35 2.27 5.36
C ARG A 35 18.38 3.44 5.36
N VAL A 36 17.12 3.22 4.96
CA VAL A 36 16.08 4.25 5.00
C VAL A 36 15.89 4.76 6.43
N PHE A 37 15.89 3.91 7.46
CA PHE A 37 15.60 4.37 8.83
C PHE A 37 16.84 4.63 9.71
N HIS A 38 18.06 4.34 9.26
CA HIS A 38 19.27 4.59 10.05
C HIS A 38 19.77 6.06 9.98
N PRO A 39 20.12 6.68 11.11
CA PRO A 39 20.53 8.09 11.17
C PRO A 39 21.93 8.38 10.58
N ASN A 40 22.78 7.37 10.39
CA ASN A 40 24.22 7.54 10.12
C ASN A 40 24.65 7.29 8.67
N GLY A 41 23.75 7.02 7.73
CA GLY A 41 24.13 6.78 6.33
C GLY A 41 23.09 7.31 5.36
N SER A 42 23.43 8.35 4.60
CA SER A 42 22.69 8.91 3.44
C SER A 42 21.20 8.59 3.41
N SER A 43 20.49 8.89 4.49
CA SER A 43 19.13 8.45 4.63
C SER A 43 18.23 9.35 3.80
N ILE A 44 17.43 8.73 2.93
CA ILE A 44 16.29 9.37 2.25
C ILE A 44 15.31 9.92 3.31
N PHE A 45 15.33 9.33 4.50
CA PHE A 45 14.47 9.61 5.63
C PHE A 45 15.20 10.49 6.66
N ASN A 46 14.98 11.79 6.54
CA ASN A 46 15.25 12.67 7.67
C ASN A 46 13.97 12.67 8.53
N PRO A 47 13.98 12.21 9.79
CA PRO A 47 12.78 12.23 10.66
C PRO A 47 12.24 13.65 10.92
N LEU A 48 12.95 14.68 10.43
CA LEU A 48 12.53 16.08 10.42
C LEU A 48 11.94 16.55 9.08
N LYS A 49 11.76 15.66 8.10
CA LYS A 49 11.24 15.99 6.78
C LYS A 49 9.95 15.24 6.51
N ARG A 50 8.94 15.98 6.03
CA ARG A 50 7.68 15.43 5.52
C ARG A 50 7.97 14.57 4.28
N LEU A 51 7.43 13.36 4.25
CA LEU A 51 7.56 12.46 3.11
C LEU A 51 6.66 12.88 1.96
N THR A 52 7.09 12.56 0.76
CA THR A 52 6.26 12.64 -0.43
C THR A 52 5.48 11.34 -0.62
N HIS A 53 4.42 11.38 -1.43
CA HIS A 53 3.69 10.16 -1.79
C HIS A 53 4.59 9.16 -2.51
N ALA A 54 5.54 9.63 -3.33
CA ALA A 54 6.51 8.77 -4.00
C ALA A 54 7.41 8.03 -3.00
N ASP A 55 7.84 8.70 -1.92
CA ASP A 55 8.65 8.07 -0.87
C ASP A 55 7.85 6.96 -0.16
N ILE A 56 6.58 7.23 0.17
CA ILE A 56 5.69 6.25 0.82
C ILE A 56 5.44 5.04 -0.10
N GLN A 57 5.20 5.27 -1.39
CA GLN A 57 5.04 4.19 -2.38
C GLN A 57 6.31 3.38 -2.56
N HIS A 58 7.47 4.03 -2.56
CA HIS A 58 8.76 3.34 -2.60
C HIS A 58 8.93 2.44 -1.38
N ILE A 59 8.67 2.96 -0.17
CA ILE A 59 8.71 2.19 1.08
C ILE A 59 7.71 1.02 1.02
N ALA A 60 6.49 1.23 0.55
CA ALA A 60 5.49 0.17 0.38
C ALA A 60 5.99 -0.95 -0.55
N GLY A 61 6.65 -0.58 -1.66
CA GLY A 61 7.27 -1.53 -2.58
C GLY A 61 8.40 -2.34 -1.93
N LEU A 62 9.22 -1.71 -1.08
CA LEU A 62 10.24 -2.42 -0.30
C LEU A 62 9.60 -3.36 0.73
N LEU A 63 8.56 -2.90 1.43
CA LEU A 63 7.82 -3.69 2.41
C LEU A 63 7.16 -4.90 1.77
N GLN A 64 6.68 -4.81 0.53
CA GLN A 64 6.03 -5.92 -0.16
C GLN A 64 6.92 -7.16 -0.26
N ALA A 65 8.25 -6.98 -0.33
CA ALA A 65 9.22 -8.05 -0.38
C ALA A 65 9.62 -8.60 1.00
N VAL A 66 9.34 -7.87 2.08
CA VAL A 66 9.70 -8.23 3.45
C VAL A 66 8.49 -8.77 4.22
N SER A 67 7.39 -8.02 4.23
CA SER A 67 6.14 -8.39 4.88
C SER A 67 4.96 -7.81 4.10
N PRO A 68 4.10 -8.65 3.50
CA PRO A 68 2.90 -8.18 2.81
C PRO A 68 1.88 -7.54 3.77
N VAL A 69 1.98 -7.82 5.08
CA VAL A 69 1.13 -7.19 6.11
C VAL A 69 1.55 -5.74 6.30
N TRP A 70 2.86 -5.49 6.43
CA TRP A 70 3.38 -4.12 6.59
C TRP A 70 3.16 -3.27 5.35
N ALA A 71 3.24 -3.89 4.17
CA ALA A 71 3.00 -3.23 2.89
C ALA A 71 1.58 -2.70 2.72
N GLN A 72 0.59 -3.24 3.45
CA GLN A 72 -0.80 -2.76 3.41
C GLN A 72 -0.99 -1.43 4.15
N CYS A 73 -0.14 -1.16 5.15
CA CYS A 73 -0.23 0.04 5.98
C CYS A 73 1.14 0.75 6.07
N PRO A 74 1.71 1.19 4.93
CA PRO A 74 3.06 1.74 4.89
C PRO A 74 3.20 3.02 5.72
N ARG A 75 2.17 3.88 5.79
CA ARG A 75 2.22 5.11 6.62
C ARG A 75 2.24 4.77 8.10
N LEU A 76 1.47 3.76 8.52
CA LEU A 76 1.50 3.28 9.89
C LEU A 76 2.88 2.71 10.23
N TYR A 77 3.43 1.88 9.35
CA TYR A 77 4.75 1.26 9.55
C TYR A 77 5.81 2.34 9.75
N ILE A 78 5.81 3.36 8.88
CA ILE A 78 6.73 4.48 8.96
C ILE A 78 6.63 5.20 10.32
N VAL A 79 5.42 5.56 10.75
CA VAL A 79 5.21 6.29 12.02
C VAL A 79 5.74 5.49 13.20
N VAL A 80 5.39 4.22 13.26
CA VAL A 80 5.79 3.33 14.35
C VAL A 80 7.30 3.05 14.33
N ARG A 81 7.90 2.97 13.14
CA ARG A 81 9.35 2.80 12.98
C ARG A 81 10.14 4.04 13.41
N VAL A 82 9.64 5.25 13.13
CA VAL A 82 10.31 6.51 13.51
C VAL A 82 10.32 6.72 15.02
N ILE A 83 9.30 6.25 15.73
CA ILE A 83 9.27 6.31 17.20
C ILE A 83 9.96 5.11 17.87
N ASP A 84 10.54 4.21 17.09
CA ASP A 84 11.24 2.99 17.55
C ASP A 84 10.36 2.05 18.40
N HIS A 85 9.09 1.87 18.00
CA HIS A 85 8.14 1.00 18.71
C HIS A 85 7.48 -0.03 17.78
N LEU A 86 8.23 -0.68 16.88
CA LEU A 86 7.65 -1.61 15.88
C LEU A 86 6.81 -2.75 16.49
N GLU A 87 7.07 -3.11 17.75
CA GLU A 87 6.31 -4.09 18.52
C GLU A 87 4.81 -3.78 18.63
N ILE A 88 4.41 -2.51 18.60
CA ILE A 88 2.99 -2.11 18.73
C ILE A 88 2.25 -2.15 17.38
N PHE A 89 2.94 -2.45 16.27
CA PHE A 89 2.34 -2.42 14.93
C PHE A 89 1.17 -3.39 14.81
N GLU A 90 1.33 -4.61 15.35
CA GLU A 90 0.29 -5.64 15.32
C GLU A 90 -0.95 -5.25 16.14
N ASP A 91 -0.77 -4.47 17.22
CA ASP A 91 -1.88 -3.95 18.03
C ASP A 91 -2.78 -2.97 17.27
N PHE A 92 -2.26 -2.35 16.20
CA PHE A 92 -3.04 -1.53 15.28
C PHE A 92 -3.66 -2.37 14.16
N VAL A 93 -2.92 -3.32 13.60
CA VAL A 93 -3.44 -4.13 12.48
C VAL A 93 -4.57 -5.07 12.91
N ALA A 94 -4.48 -5.66 14.11
CA ALA A 94 -5.52 -6.55 14.64
C ALA A 94 -6.94 -5.95 14.66
N PRO A 95 -7.16 -4.70 15.13
CA PRO A 95 -8.46 -4.03 15.03
C PRO A 95 -8.79 -3.47 13.64
N GLY A 96 -7.95 -3.70 12.62
CA GLY A 96 -8.16 -3.25 11.25
C GLY A 96 -7.76 -1.79 10.99
N VAL A 97 -6.85 -1.23 11.78
CA VAL A 97 -6.30 0.10 11.52
C VAL A 97 -5.48 0.07 10.23
N ASN A 98 -5.71 1.05 9.37
CA ASN A 98 -5.02 1.21 8.10
C ASN A 98 -4.49 2.64 7.92
N ASP A 99 -3.85 2.90 6.79
CA ASP A 99 -3.30 4.21 6.44
C ASP A 99 -4.32 5.36 6.45
N LEU A 100 -5.61 5.08 6.19
CA LEU A 100 -6.69 6.08 6.21
C LEU A 100 -7.03 6.55 7.62
N TRP A 101 -6.46 5.92 8.63
CA TRP A 101 -6.66 6.29 10.01
C TRP A 101 -5.94 7.58 10.40
N PHE A 102 -4.94 7.99 9.62
CA PHE A 102 -4.29 9.29 9.78
C PHE A 102 -5.11 10.43 9.17
N PRO A 103 -5.10 11.63 9.78
CA PRO A 103 -4.59 11.93 11.12
C PRO A 103 -5.41 11.28 12.23
N SER A 104 -4.72 10.75 13.23
CA SER A 104 -5.31 10.17 14.44
C SER A 104 -5.38 11.22 15.54
N SER A 105 -6.35 11.05 16.43
CA SER A 105 -6.56 11.86 17.63
C SER A 105 -6.35 11.00 18.88
N ARG A 106 -6.18 11.64 20.05
CA ARG A 106 -6.04 10.90 21.32
C ARG A 106 -7.16 9.88 21.57
N SER A 107 -8.37 10.18 21.12
CA SER A 107 -9.54 9.31 21.28
C SER A 107 -9.63 8.21 20.24
N SER A 108 -8.99 8.37 19.07
CA SER A 108 -8.99 7.32 18.05
C SER A 108 -7.95 6.24 18.33
N LEU A 109 -6.84 6.57 19.00
CA LEU A 109 -5.78 5.62 19.34
C LEU A 109 -6.26 4.53 20.32
N PRO A 110 -5.87 3.26 20.12
CA PRO A 110 -6.16 2.17 21.03
C PRO A 110 -5.69 2.47 22.46
N THR A 111 -6.48 2.09 23.45
CA THR A 111 -6.22 2.35 24.88
C THR A 111 -5.19 1.40 25.48
N ASN A 112 -4.90 0.27 24.83
CA ASN A 112 -3.87 -0.70 25.20
C ASN A 112 -2.44 -0.19 24.99
N ILE A 113 -2.27 0.95 24.30
CA ILE A 113 -0.96 1.54 24.02
C ILE A 113 -0.59 2.54 25.12
N ASP A 114 0.67 2.53 25.53
CA ASP A 114 1.19 3.45 26.53
C ASP A 114 0.93 4.92 26.17
N ALA A 115 0.70 5.75 27.18
CA ALA A 115 0.37 7.15 27.00
C ALA A 115 1.53 7.95 26.36
N ALA A 116 2.79 7.61 26.67
CA ALA A 116 3.94 8.29 26.08
C ALA A 116 4.05 7.96 24.59
N VAL A 117 3.88 6.68 24.22
CA VAL A 117 3.88 6.21 22.83
C VAL A 117 2.76 6.88 22.02
N ARG A 118 1.54 6.94 22.57
CA ARG A 118 0.43 7.66 21.93
C ARG A 118 0.75 9.13 21.69
N GLN A 119 1.38 9.79 22.66
CA GLN A 119 1.81 11.18 22.50
C GLN A 119 2.87 11.32 21.39
N SER A 120 3.85 10.42 21.32
CA SER A 120 4.87 10.40 20.26
C SER A 120 4.25 10.22 18.87
N ILE A 121 3.28 9.33 18.71
CA ILE A 121 2.54 9.13 17.45
C ILE A 121 1.87 10.45 17.02
N LEU A 122 1.18 11.12 17.94
CA LEU A 122 0.51 12.39 17.64
C LEU A 122 1.50 13.50 17.25
N GLN A 123 2.71 13.48 17.79
CA GLN A 123 3.77 14.44 17.46
C GLN A 123 4.46 14.14 16.13
N ILE A 124 4.44 12.89 15.64
CA ILE A 124 5.20 12.47 14.46
C ILE A 124 4.35 12.23 13.22
N GLN A 125 3.04 12.03 13.37
CA GLN A 125 2.14 11.68 12.26
C GLN A 125 2.18 12.68 11.09
N TRP A 126 2.56 13.94 11.32
CA TRP A 126 2.69 14.96 10.28
C TRP A 126 3.69 14.56 9.17
N ILE A 127 4.64 13.67 9.44
CA ILE A 127 5.63 13.18 8.46
C ILE A 127 4.94 12.42 7.32
N VAL A 128 3.91 11.64 7.64
CA VAL A 128 3.20 10.77 6.67
C VAL A 128 1.92 11.39 6.13
N MET A 129 1.48 12.52 6.68
CA MET A 129 0.38 13.29 6.15
C MET A 129 0.78 13.86 4.79
N THR A 130 0.26 13.35 3.68
CA THR A 130 0.53 13.87 2.33
C THR A 130 -0.74 14.44 1.71
N LYS A 131 -0.62 15.29 0.69
CA LYS A 131 -1.79 15.77 -0.07
C LYS A 131 -2.62 14.62 -0.65
N SER A 132 -1.99 13.48 -0.98
CA SER A 132 -2.71 12.28 -1.41
C SER A 132 -3.66 11.76 -0.34
N LEU A 133 -3.25 11.79 0.93
CA LEU A 133 -4.09 11.36 2.05
C LEU A 133 -5.31 12.27 2.24
N GLU A 134 -5.14 13.58 2.00
CA GLU A 134 -6.25 14.55 2.00
C GLU A 134 -7.24 14.26 0.84
N LEU A 135 -6.73 13.91 -0.34
CA LEU A 135 -7.56 13.56 -1.50
C LEU A 135 -8.25 12.20 -1.37
N GLU A 136 -7.59 11.21 -0.76
CA GLU A 136 -8.15 9.88 -0.46
C GLU A 136 -9.33 9.98 0.51
N ARG A 137 -9.30 10.97 1.42
CA ARG A 137 -10.43 11.29 2.30
C ARG A 137 -11.44 12.22 1.62
N GLY A 138 -11.07 13.03 0.62
CA GLY A 138 -11.92 14.11 0.13
C GLY A 138 -12.06 15.23 1.17
N GLU A 139 -12.67 16.36 0.78
CA GLU A 139 -12.79 17.57 1.63
C GLU A 139 -13.56 17.33 2.95
N SER A 140 -14.19 16.16 3.12
CA SER A 140 -14.96 15.76 4.30
C SER A 140 -14.83 14.28 4.73
N GLY A 141 -13.89 13.50 4.17
CA GLY A 141 -13.81 12.05 4.50
C GLY A 141 -14.69 11.12 3.65
N TYR A 142 -15.36 11.64 2.61
CA TYR A 142 -16.24 10.86 1.71
C TYR A 142 -15.70 10.86 0.27
N HIS A 143 -15.80 9.71 -0.40
CA HIS A 143 -15.70 9.65 -1.86
C HIS A 143 -16.69 10.65 -2.47
N GLN A 144 -16.20 11.63 -3.23
CA GLN A 144 -17.08 12.47 -4.03
C GLN A 144 -17.74 11.58 -5.09
N TYR A 145 -19.07 11.47 -5.02
CA TYR A 145 -19.86 11.01 -6.14
C TYR A 145 -19.89 12.15 -7.14
N PHE A 146 -19.37 11.90 -8.34
CA PHE A 146 -19.63 12.80 -9.46
C PHE A 146 -21.10 12.67 -9.83
N ASP A 147 -21.81 13.79 -9.88
CA ASP A 147 -23.17 13.80 -10.41
C ASP A 147 -23.14 13.38 -11.89
N GLN A 148 -24.22 12.74 -12.35
CA GLN A 148 -24.32 12.20 -13.72
C GLN A 148 -24.10 13.27 -14.81
N ASP A 149 -24.22 14.55 -14.44
CA ASP A 149 -24.07 15.73 -15.30
C ASP A 149 -22.80 16.56 -15.01
N GLU A 150 -21.90 16.11 -14.13
CA GLU A 150 -20.70 16.86 -13.78
C GLU A 150 -19.61 16.69 -14.85
N VAL A 151 -19.18 17.81 -15.44
CA VAL A 151 -18.19 17.82 -16.52
C VAL A 151 -16.80 17.52 -15.98
N TYR A 152 -16.32 16.32 -16.27
CA TYR A 152 -14.98 15.86 -15.92
C TYR A 152 -13.90 16.79 -16.53
N PRO A 153 -12.86 17.20 -15.78
CA PRO A 153 -11.69 17.82 -16.36
C PRO A 153 -10.81 16.73 -16.97
N SER A 154 -11.34 15.96 -17.92
CA SER A 154 -10.53 15.02 -18.70
C SER A 154 -9.52 15.85 -19.48
N ARG A 155 -8.25 15.71 -19.11
CA ARG A 155 -7.09 16.28 -19.79
C ARG A 155 -7.28 16.12 -21.29
N LYS A 156 -7.52 17.22 -22.01
CA LYS A 156 -7.53 17.23 -23.48
C LYS A 156 -6.13 16.83 -23.96
N ARG A 157 -5.89 15.53 -24.09
CA ARG A 157 -4.92 15.05 -25.07
C ARG A 157 -5.61 15.30 -26.40
N SER A 158 -5.17 16.34 -27.11
CA SER A 158 -5.52 16.51 -28.52
C SER A 158 -4.95 15.31 -29.28
N CYS A 159 -5.71 14.23 -29.33
CA CYS A 159 -5.47 13.14 -30.24
C CYS A 159 -6.01 13.60 -31.60
N SER A 160 -5.20 14.36 -32.33
CA SER A 160 -5.46 14.69 -33.72
C SER A 160 -5.18 13.44 -34.56
N VAL A 161 -6.11 12.49 -34.54
CA VAL A 161 -6.14 11.42 -35.53
C VAL A 161 -6.98 11.93 -36.70
N LEU A 162 -6.28 12.15 -37.80
CA LEU A 162 -6.78 12.51 -39.11
C LEU A 162 -8.03 11.70 -39.49
N ALA A 163 -9.11 12.39 -39.82
CA ALA A 163 -10.28 11.78 -40.43
C ALA A 163 -9.98 11.40 -41.89
N PRO A 164 -10.25 10.15 -42.32
CA PRO A 164 -10.39 9.84 -43.73
C PRO A 164 -11.81 10.14 -44.19
N THR A 165 -11.92 10.97 -45.21
CA THR A 165 -13.14 11.25 -45.99
C THR A 165 -13.50 10.07 -46.90
N ASP A 166 -14.73 9.58 -46.84
CA ASP A 166 -15.55 9.23 -48.03
C ASP A 166 -16.96 8.81 -47.55
N ARG A 167 -18.03 9.52 -47.91
CA ARG A 167 -18.76 9.44 -49.19
C ARG A 167 -19.50 8.09 -49.35
N PHE A 168 -20.74 8.04 -48.86
CA PHE A 168 -21.77 7.25 -49.52
C PHE A 168 -23.08 8.03 -49.61
N LYS A 169 -23.55 8.18 -50.85
CA LYS A 169 -24.75 8.89 -51.28
C LYS A 169 -26.00 8.01 -51.05
N LYS A 170 -27.06 8.66 -50.54
CA LYS A 170 -28.50 8.56 -50.86
C LYS A 170 -29.04 7.25 -51.47
N SER A 171 -29.99 6.65 -50.75
CA SER A 171 -31.34 6.27 -51.22
C SER A 171 -32.19 6.08 -49.94
N GLY A 172 -33.40 6.59 -49.76
CA GLY A 172 -34.45 6.86 -50.71
C GLY A 172 -35.55 5.81 -50.55
N VAL A 173 -36.31 5.80 -49.45
CA VAL A 173 -37.64 5.16 -49.38
C VAL A 173 -38.54 5.93 -48.42
N ARG A 174 -39.50 6.65 -49.00
CA ARG A 174 -40.75 7.05 -48.34
C ARG A 174 -41.60 5.81 -48.14
N LYS A 175 -42.20 5.64 -46.96
CA LYS A 175 -43.50 4.96 -46.82
C LYS A 175 -44.34 5.71 -45.79
N ASP A 176 -45.25 6.50 -46.33
CA ASP A 176 -46.45 6.96 -45.66
C ASP A 176 -47.26 5.73 -45.21
N ILE A 177 -47.63 5.65 -43.94
CA ILE A 177 -48.76 4.83 -43.48
C ILE A 177 -49.65 5.69 -42.60
N VAL A 178 -50.84 5.89 -43.14
CA VAL A 178 -52.01 6.61 -42.65
C VAL A 178 -52.95 5.60 -41.95
N THR A 179 -53.81 6.10 -41.04
CA THR A 179 -55.04 5.47 -40.47
C THR A 179 -54.81 4.61 -39.21
N THR A 180 -55.54 4.72 -38.09
CA THR A 180 -56.97 5.09 -37.87
C THR A 180 -57.22 5.70 -36.49
N ARG A 181 -58.25 6.56 -36.42
CA ARG A 181 -58.98 7.00 -35.21
C ARG A 181 -59.57 5.81 -34.42
N GLY A 182 -59.55 5.93 -33.10
CA GLY A 182 -60.45 5.24 -32.17
C GLY A 182 -60.66 6.15 -30.95
N ARG A 183 -61.85 6.76 -30.87
CA ARG A 183 -62.31 7.67 -29.82
C ARG A 183 -63.39 6.92 -29.05
N GLU A 184 -63.25 6.84 -27.73
CA GLU A 184 -64.41 6.67 -26.82
C GLU A 184 -64.91 8.06 -26.41
#